data_AF-A0A9W4PYH6-F1
#
_entry.id   AF-A0A9W4PYH6-F1
#
_cell.length_a   1.000
_cell.length_b   1.000
_cell.length_c   1.000
_cell.angle_alpha   90.00
_cell.angle_beta   90.00
_cell.angle_gamma   90.00
#
_symmetry.space_group_name_H-M   'P 1'
#
loop_
_entity.id
_entity.type
_entity.pdbx_description
1 polymer ?
#
loop_
_entity_poly.entity_id
_entity_poly.type
_entity_poly.pdbx_seq_one_letter_code
_entity_poly.pdbx_strand_id
1 'polypeptide(L)'
;MIRVLTIAVVCSAMSLAAVVSATAGGRPPAGTAASYANMSDDEIRTSILDACVVTQWQTATSQRDNYADRCGCYARRVTAGMSPDEFNAFRRTGYFSDVTRPKAEAALAACNVRR
;
A
#
# COMPACT_ATOMS: atom_id res chain seq x y z
N MET A 1 -0.26 53.14 -12.39
CA MET A 1 1.21 53.05 -12.26
C MET A 1 1.60 53.36 -10.82
N ILE A 2 1.85 52.37 -9.97
CA ILE A 2 2.45 52.54 -8.63
C ILE A 2 3.42 51.37 -8.42
N ARG A 3 4.71 51.67 -8.28
CA ARG A 3 5.78 50.74 -7.88
C ARG A 3 6.22 51.14 -6.47
N VAL A 4 6.07 50.24 -5.49
CA VAL A 4 6.73 50.32 -4.17
C VAL A 4 7.07 48.87 -3.79
N LEU A 5 8.31 48.43 -4.02
CA LEU A 5 9.47 48.41 -3.11
C LEU A 5 9.40 47.29 -2.05
N THR A 6 10.03 46.16 -2.42
CA THR A 6 10.94 45.29 -1.67
C THR A 6 10.83 45.20 -0.14
N ILE A 7 10.47 44.01 0.36
CA ILE A 7 10.95 43.46 1.63
C ILE A 7 11.36 41.99 1.38
N ALA A 8 12.63 41.70 1.66
CA ALA A 8 13.25 40.38 1.66
C ALA A 8 12.83 39.57 2.90
N VAL A 9 13.28 38.29 2.98
CA VAL A 9 13.26 37.33 4.12
C VAL A 9 12.24 36.21 3.91
N VAL A 10 12.52 34.90 4.03
CA VAL A 10 13.72 34.09 4.30
C VAL A 10 13.33 32.64 3.90
N CYS A 11 14.30 31.86 3.43
CA CYS A 11 14.46 30.40 3.56
C CYS A 11 13.20 29.56 3.86
N SER A 12 12.86 28.62 2.98
CA SER A 12 12.40 27.28 3.38
C SER A 12 12.50 26.30 2.21
N ALA A 13 13.09 25.15 2.50
CA ALA A 13 13.46 24.09 1.58
C ALA A 13 12.30 23.62 0.69
N MET A 14 12.52 23.68 -0.63
CA MET A 14 11.82 22.80 -1.56
C MET A 14 12.46 21.41 -1.46
N SER A 15 11.93 20.57 -0.56
CA SER A 15 12.15 19.13 -0.62
C SER A 15 10.81 18.47 -0.87
N LEU A 16 10.76 17.73 -1.98
CA LEU A 16 9.61 17.09 -2.60
C LEU A 16 8.70 16.39 -1.57
N ALA A 17 7.47 16.88 -1.44
CA ALA A 17 6.38 16.04 -0.97
C ALA A 17 6.07 15.05 -2.10
N ALA A 18 6.57 13.82 -1.99
CA ALA A 18 6.13 12.71 -2.81
C ALA A 18 4.65 12.45 -2.51
N VAL A 19 3.76 13.06 -3.28
CA VAL A 19 2.37 12.65 -3.39
C VAL A 19 2.33 11.28 -4.05
N VAL A 20 2.39 10.22 -3.23
CA VAL A 20 2.11 8.87 -3.73
C VAL A 20 0.61 8.78 -3.89
N SER A 21 0.15 8.92 -5.13
CA SER A 21 -1.21 8.66 -5.56
C SER A 21 -1.56 7.21 -5.18
N ALA A 22 -2.32 7.04 -4.10
CA ALA A 22 -2.85 5.76 -3.69
C ALA A 22 -3.99 5.36 -4.65
N THR A 23 -3.63 4.81 -5.81
CA THR A 23 -4.57 4.04 -6.62
C THR A 23 -4.85 2.75 -5.86
N ALA A 24 -6.10 2.54 -5.50
CA ALA A 24 -6.58 1.56 -4.53
C ALA A 24 -6.41 0.06 -4.92
N GLY A 25 -5.44 -0.30 -5.77
CA GLY A 25 -4.94 -1.67 -5.91
C GLY A 25 -3.72 -1.98 -5.04
N GLY A 26 -3.20 -0.99 -4.32
CA GLY A 26 -1.91 -1.05 -3.64
C GLY A 26 -1.78 0.02 -2.58
N ARG A 27 -2.62 0.00 -1.54
CA ARG A 27 -2.22 0.66 -0.30
C ARG A 27 -1.05 -0.16 0.25
N PRO A 28 0.14 0.44 0.45
CA PRO A 28 1.23 -0.27 1.09
C PRO A 28 0.71 -0.77 2.44
N PRO A 29 1.17 -1.94 2.91
CA PRO A 29 0.86 -2.30 4.27
C PRO A 29 1.39 -1.22 5.22
N ALA A 30 0.96 -1.21 6.47
CA ALA A 30 1.21 -0.09 7.39
C ALA A 30 2.70 0.21 7.72
N GLY A 31 3.64 -0.45 7.03
CA GLY A 31 5.09 -0.29 7.16
C GLY A 31 5.72 0.42 5.97
N THR A 32 6.99 0.76 6.14
CA THR A 32 7.83 1.33 5.10
C THR A 32 8.65 0.23 4.44
N ALA A 33 9.25 0.49 3.27
CA ALA A 33 10.28 -0.39 2.71
C ALA A 33 11.33 -0.84 3.75
N ALA A 34 11.78 0.09 4.60
CA ALA A 34 12.73 -0.23 5.69
C ALA A 34 12.13 -1.22 6.71
N SER A 35 10.81 -1.15 6.96
CA SER A 35 10.10 -2.09 7.82
C SER A 35 10.02 -3.50 7.23
N TYR A 36 10.02 -3.63 5.91
CA TYR A 36 9.89 -4.93 5.22
C TYR A 36 11.22 -5.61 4.88
N ALA A 37 12.34 -4.87 4.90
CA ALA A 37 13.62 -5.33 4.39
C ALA A 37 14.07 -6.71 4.93
N ASN A 38 13.76 -7.02 6.19
CA ASN A 38 14.17 -8.25 6.86
C ASN A 38 13.01 -9.20 7.21
N MET A 39 11.79 -8.92 6.73
CA MET A 39 10.63 -9.77 6.99
C MET A 39 10.67 -11.04 6.14
N SER A 40 10.35 -12.18 6.75
CA SER A 40 10.05 -13.42 6.05
C SER A 40 8.82 -13.31 5.15
N ASP A 41 8.64 -14.25 4.23
CA ASP A 41 7.48 -14.26 3.32
C ASP A 41 6.15 -14.37 4.10
N ASP A 42 6.14 -15.10 5.22
CA ASP A 42 4.96 -15.23 6.09
C ASP A 42 4.64 -13.95 6.86
N GLU A 43 5.65 -13.20 7.30
CA GLU A 43 5.46 -11.88 7.90
C GLU A 43 4.92 -10.88 6.88
N ILE A 44 5.43 -10.92 5.64
CA ILE A 44 4.88 -10.12 4.53
C ILE A 44 3.42 -10.48 4.28
N ARG A 45 3.07 -11.76 4.24
CA ARG A 45 1.68 -12.21 4.08
C ARG A 45 0.78 -11.68 5.19
N THR A 46 1.25 -11.73 6.43
CA THR A 46 0.52 -11.21 7.60
C THR A 46 0.35 -9.69 7.51
N SER A 47 1.40 -8.98 7.11
CA SER A 47 1.32 -7.53 6.91
C SER A 47 0.32 -7.13 5.82
N ILE A 48 0.27 -7.87 4.70
CA ILE A 48 -0.73 -7.67 3.64
C ILE A 48 -2.15 -7.92 4.16
N LEU A 49 -2.34 -8.96 4.99
CA LEU A 49 -3.63 -9.25 5.63
C LEU A 49 -4.08 -8.07 6.50
N ASP A 50 -3.21 -7.61 7.42
CA ASP A 50 -3.54 -6.53 8.34
C ASP A 50 -3.89 -5.24 7.60
N ALA A 51 -3.14 -4.92 6.54
CA ALA A 51 -3.39 -3.75 5.72
C ALA A 51 -4.74 -3.81 4.99
N CYS A 52 -5.09 -4.98 4.47
CA CYS A 52 -6.40 -5.21 3.88
C CYS A 52 -7.50 -5.00 4.93
N VAL A 53 -7.38 -5.62 6.11
CA VAL A 53 -8.39 -5.50 7.17
C VAL A 53 -8.57 -4.05 7.61
N VAL A 54 -7.48 -3.33 7.86
CA VAL A 54 -7.51 -1.92 8.24
C VAL A 54 -8.16 -1.06 7.15
N THR A 55 -7.81 -1.29 5.89
CA THR A 55 -8.38 -0.53 4.75
C THR A 55 -9.88 -0.79 4.62
N GLN A 56 -10.29 -2.06 4.68
CA GLN A 56 -11.69 -2.45 4.61
C GLN A 56 -12.50 -1.89 5.77
N TRP A 57 -11.92 -1.88 6.98
CA TRP A 57 -12.56 -1.30 8.16
C TRP A 57 -12.74 0.21 8.04
N GLN A 58 -11.76 0.92 7.47
CA GLN A 58 -11.83 2.37 7.24
C GLN A 58 -12.85 2.76 6.16
N THR A 59 -13.09 1.88 5.17
CA THR A 59 -14.05 2.14 4.07
C THR A 59 -15.46 1.60 4.35
N ALA A 60 -15.66 0.86 5.45
CA ALA A 60 -16.94 0.31 5.83
C ALA A 60 -17.89 1.39 6.37
N THR A 61 -18.89 1.75 5.58
CA THR A 61 -19.96 2.69 5.99
C THR A 61 -21.15 2.01 6.68
N SER A 62 -21.41 0.72 6.42
CA SER A 62 -22.61 0.05 6.95
C SER A 62 -22.49 -1.45 7.21
N GLN A 63 -21.36 -2.07 6.88
CA GLN A 63 -21.16 -3.52 7.07
C GLN A 63 -19.85 -3.76 7.82
N ARG A 64 -19.93 -4.24 9.06
CA ARG A 64 -18.79 -4.84 9.78
C ARG A 64 -18.76 -6.33 9.44
N ASP A 65 -18.55 -6.62 8.17
CA ASP A 65 -18.48 -8.00 7.66
C ASP A 65 -17.23 -8.73 8.18
N ASN A 66 -17.18 -10.04 7.93
CA ASN A 66 -15.99 -10.92 8.06
C ASN A 66 -14.85 -10.48 7.12
N TYR A 67 -14.28 -9.29 7.35
CA TYR A 67 -13.14 -8.77 6.61
C TYR A 67 -11.91 -9.63 6.81
N ALA A 68 -11.74 -10.22 8.00
CA ALA A 68 -10.64 -11.13 8.31
C ALA A 68 -10.60 -12.31 7.33
N ASP A 69 -11.74 -12.95 7.04
CA ASP A 69 -11.78 -14.11 6.13
C ASP A 69 -11.46 -13.71 4.68
N ARG A 70 -12.07 -12.63 4.19
CA ARG A 70 -11.86 -12.15 2.82
C ARG A 70 -10.43 -11.64 2.62
N CYS A 71 -9.90 -10.88 3.58
CA CYS A 71 -8.52 -10.43 3.57
C CYS A 71 -7.52 -11.58 3.75
N GLY A 72 -7.89 -12.61 4.51
CA GLY A 72 -7.12 -13.85 4.62
C GLY A 72 -7.02 -14.61 3.30
N CYS A 73 -8.14 -14.73 2.57
CA CYS A 73 -8.17 -15.24 1.19
C CYS A 73 -7.25 -14.42 0.29
N TYR A 74 -7.40 -13.09 0.31
CA TYR A 74 -6.63 -12.18 -0.53
C TYR A 74 -5.13 -12.31 -0.27
N ALA A 75 -4.70 -12.21 1.00
CA ALA A 75 -3.31 -12.31 1.39
C ALA A 75 -2.70 -13.64 0.97
N ARG A 76 -3.39 -14.77 1.20
CA ARG A 76 -2.91 -16.08 0.74
C ARG A 76 -2.75 -16.14 -0.78
N ARG A 77 -3.74 -15.65 -1.53
CA ARG A 77 -3.77 -15.79 -2.98
C ARG A 77 -2.73 -14.91 -3.67
N VAL A 78 -2.52 -13.68 -3.18
CA VAL A 78 -1.48 -12.81 -3.74
C VAL A 78 -0.09 -13.36 -3.44
N THR A 79 0.19 -13.77 -2.20
CA THR A 79 1.53 -14.27 -1.83
C THR A 79 1.83 -15.63 -2.46
N ALA A 80 0.84 -16.51 -2.62
CA ALA A 80 1.01 -17.76 -3.35
C ALA A 80 1.32 -17.56 -4.85
N GLY A 81 0.95 -16.39 -5.39
CA GLY A 81 1.27 -16.01 -6.77
C GLY A 81 2.59 -15.25 -6.93
N MET A 82 3.28 -14.91 -5.84
CA MET A 82 4.52 -14.14 -5.86
C MET A 82 5.74 -15.05 -5.99
N SER A 83 6.68 -14.65 -6.86
CA SER A 83 8.02 -15.23 -6.94
C SER A 83 8.94 -14.63 -5.86
N PRO A 84 10.09 -15.27 -5.59
CA PRO A 84 11.10 -14.70 -4.67
C PRO A 84 11.53 -13.28 -5.04
N ASP A 85 11.65 -12.98 -6.34
CA ASP A 85 12.02 -11.64 -6.82
C ASP A 85 10.93 -10.61 -6.57
N GLU A 86 9.67 -11.01 -6.67
CA GLU A 86 8.52 -10.14 -6.34
C GLU A 86 8.44 -9.86 -4.85
N PHE A 87 8.71 -10.85 -3.99
CA PHE A 87 8.86 -10.61 -2.55
C PHE A 87 10.02 -9.67 -2.27
N ASN A 88 11.18 -9.85 -2.91
CA ASN A 88 12.32 -8.96 -2.73
C ASN A 88 12.02 -7.54 -3.22
N ALA A 89 11.29 -7.39 -4.33
CA ALA A 89 10.82 -6.08 -4.79
C ALA A 89 9.87 -5.43 -3.78
N PHE A 90 8.96 -6.22 -3.20
CA PHE A 90 8.06 -5.76 -2.15
C PHE A 90 8.83 -5.33 -0.89
N ARG A 91 9.81 -6.11 -0.43
CA ARG A 91 10.68 -5.75 0.71
C ARG A 91 11.38 -4.41 0.51
N ARG A 92 11.89 -4.16 -0.69
CA ARG A 92 12.64 -2.94 -1.01
C ARG A 92 11.77 -1.70 -1.19
N THR A 93 10.49 -1.87 -1.52
CA THR A 93 9.62 -0.75 -1.92
C THR A 93 8.44 -0.54 -1.00
N GLY A 94 7.93 -1.60 -0.37
CA GLY A 94 6.64 -1.63 0.32
C GLY A 94 5.42 -1.65 -0.60
N TYR A 95 5.63 -1.78 -1.93
CA TYR A 95 4.55 -1.75 -2.92
C TYR A 95 4.58 -3.00 -3.81
N PHE A 96 3.41 -3.37 -4.33
CA PHE A 96 3.35 -4.35 -5.42
C PHE A 96 3.90 -3.73 -6.71
N SER A 97 4.83 -4.43 -7.35
CA SER A 97 5.39 -4.04 -8.65
C SER A 97 4.33 -4.14 -9.76
N ASP A 98 4.65 -3.64 -10.96
CA ASP A 98 3.76 -3.78 -12.13
C ASP A 98 3.46 -5.24 -12.50
N VAL A 99 4.34 -6.17 -12.12
CA VAL A 99 4.16 -7.61 -12.34
C VAL A 99 3.23 -8.22 -11.28
N THR A 100 3.32 -7.76 -10.04
CA THR A 100 2.54 -8.30 -8.92
C THR A 100 1.15 -7.64 -8.82
N ARG A 101 1.02 -6.38 -9.22
CA ARG A 101 -0.24 -5.63 -9.19
C ARG A 101 -1.42 -6.35 -9.88
N PRO A 102 -1.29 -6.90 -11.10
CA PRO A 102 -2.40 -7.63 -11.72
C PRO A 102 -2.78 -8.90 -10.93
N LYS A 103 -1.83 -9.56 -10.26
CA LYS A 103 -2.11 -10.71 -9.39
C LYS A 103 -2.90 -10.29 -8.15
N ALA A 104 -2.53 -9.15 -7.56
CA ALA A 104 -3.26 -8.56 -6.45
C ALA A 104 -4.69 -8.18 -6.86
N GLU A 105 -4.88 -7.54 -8.02
CA GLU A 105 -6.21 -7.19 -8.55
C GLU A 105 -7.09 -8.44 -8.80
N ALA A 106 -6.52 -9.48 -9.39
CA ALA A 106 -7.21 -10.76 -9.58
C ALA A 106 -7.59 -11.41 -8.23
N ALA A 107 -6.73 -11.28 -7.20
CA ALA A 107 -7.00 -11.80 -5.87
C ALA A 107 -8.09 -11.00 -5.14
N LEU A 108 -8.12 -9.67 -5.26
CA LEU A 108 -9.19 -8.82 -4.71
C LEU A 108 -10.54 -9.27 -5.27
N ALA A 109 -10.65 -9.41 -6.59
CA ALA A 109 -11.87 -9.87 -7.24
C ALA A 109 -12.28 -11.29 -6.78
N ALA A 110 -11.34 -12.24 -6.78
CA ALA A 110 -11.62 -13.63 -6.41
C ALA A 110 -12.04 -13.79 -4.93
N CYS A 111 -11.50 -12.97 -4.04
CA CYS A 111 -11.80 -13.00 -2.60
C CYS A 111 -12.90 -12.01 -2.21
N ASN A 112 -13.55 -11.39 -3.19
CA ASN A 112 -14.55 -10.35 -3.02
C ASN A 112 -14.06 -9.16 -2.19
N VAL A 113 -12.78 -8.87 -2.06
CA VAL A 113 -12.33 -7.70 -1.27
C VAL A 113 -12.65 -6.42 -2.06
N ARG A 114 -13.16 -5.39 -1.37
CA ARG A 114 -13.46 -4.11 -2.03
C ARG A 114 -12.16 -3.34 -2.31
N ARG A 115 -12.24 -2.43 -3.26
CA ARG A 115 -11.16 -1.53 -3.61
C ARG A 115 -11.23 -0.26 -2.78
#